data_AF-A0A259S4K0-F1
#
_entry.id   AF-A0A259S4K0-F1
#
_cell.length_a   1.000
_cell.length_b   1.000
_cell.length_c   1.000
_cell.angle_alpha   90.00
_cell.angle_beta   90.00
_cell.angle_gamma   90.00
#
_symmetry.space_group_name_H-M   'P 1'
#
loop_
_entity.id
_entity.type
_entity.pdbx_description
1 polymer ?
#
loop_
_entity_poly.entity_id
_entity_poly.type
_entity_poly.pdbx_seq_one_letter_code
_entity_poly.pdbx_strand_id
1 'polypeptide(L)'
;MQTRMINRHGLIAGATGTGKTVTLQVLAEQFAQLGTPVFVADIKGDLSGIAATGTPHPKISARAEKMGLEPMHFQANPVIFWDVHGEKGHPFRLTISEIGPVVLARLLGLNELQEDVLNMAFQIADDQGLLLLDFKDFEALLRHLDEAGEEYQSQYGRISSASLGAIMRAVTGFKREGAEKLFGEPAISLDDLLIQSDTGAGMIHVLAADRLYRESPKVYAALLLWLLSELFEQMPEVGDLDAPKFVLFFDEAHLLFDDAPKPLIDKIEQVVRLVRSKGVGVYFVTQNPLDLPETVLGQLGNRVQHALRAFTPRDQKAVRAAAQTFRSNEAVDVETVITQLGVGESLVSCLDAKGMPTPVEQVLMRPPMSRIGPLTDEERAAIMQRSRYRGRFDTPVDRESAFELLKQRTEEMHRQAQLSAQNAQEEKNAQSPARTSRRQTPMEAFISSTVRAIGSQIGRQLIRSLLGSLKR
;
A
#
# COMPACT_ATOMS: atom_id res chain seq x y z
N MET A 1 -19.54 -19.77 11.22
CA MET A 1 -19.77 -18.76 10.15
C MET A 1 -20.19 -19.51 8.89
N GLN A 2 -21.19 -19.01 8.15
CA GLN A 2 -21.55 -19.63 6.87
C GLN A 2 -20.59 -19.18 5.77
N THR A 3 -20.13 -20.10 4.92
CA THR A 3 -19.06 -19.85 3.94
C THR A 3 -19.39 -18.71 2.97
N ARG A 4 -20.64 -18.67 2.48
CA ARG A 4 -21.15 -17.60 1.60
C ARG A 4 -21.19 -16.21 2.24
N MET A 5 -21.09 -16.13 3.57
CA MET A 5 -21.14 -14.87 4.32
C MET A 5 -19.75 -14.34 4.70
N ILE A 6 -18.68 -15.03 4.33
CA ILE A 6 -17.30 -14.61 4.66
C ILE A 6 -16.93 -13.30 3.95
N ASN A 7 -17.42 -13.07 2.73
CA ASN A 7 -17.20 -11.80 1.99
C ASN A 7 -18.07 -10.64 2.48
N ARG A 8 -18.85 -10.81 3.55
CA ARG A 8 -19.61 -9.74 4.20
C ARG A 8 -18.82 -9.05 5.32
N HIS A 9 -17.50 -9.17 5.22
CA HIS A 9 -16.51 -8.57 6.11
C HIS A 9 -16.66 -8.99 7.58
N GLY A 10 -15.71 -8.60 8.42
CA GLY A 10 -15.84 -8.88 9.84
C GLY A 10 -14.98 -8.01 10.75
N LEU A 11 -15.33 -8.06 12.03
CA LEU A 11 -14.65 -7.42 13.13
C LEU A 11 -14.20 -8.48 14.14
N ILE A 12 -12.92 -8.43 14.53
CA ILE A 12 -12.38 -9.20 15.65
C ILE A 12 -11.83 -8.19 16.66
N ALA A 13 -12.53 -8.01 17.78
CA ALA A 13 -12.19 -6.99 18.76
C ALA A 13 -11.93 -7.58 20.16
N GLY A 14 -11.24 -6.84 21.03
CA GLY A 14 -10.98 -7.21 22.43
C GLY A 14 -9.61 -6.80 22.94
N ALA A 15 -9.39 -6.82 24.25
CA ALA A 15 -8.14 -6.37 24.86
C ALA A 15 -6.92 -7.24 24.46
N THR A 16 -5.71 -6.78 24.77
CA THR A 16 -4.49 -7.56 24.53
C THR A 16 -4.50 -8.87 25.32
N GLY A 17 -4.07 -9.96 24.66
CA GLY A 17 -3.96 -11.29 25.28
C GLY A 17 -5.28 -12.04 25.51
N THR A 18 -6.41 -11.56 24.98
CA THR A 18 -7.73 -12.20 25.20
C THR A 18 -8.05 -13.32 24.22
N GLY A 19 -7.39 -13.36 23.05
CA GLY A 19 -7.57 -14.41 22.05
C GLY A 19 -7.76 -13.94 20.60
N LYS A 20 -7.64 -12.63 20.32
CA LYS A 20 -7.78 -12.06 18.97
C LYS A 20 -6.90 -12.73 17.92
N THR A 21 -5.58 -12.78 18.15
CA THR A 21 -4.60 -13.39 17.23
C THR A 21 -4.94 -14.85 16.95
N VAL A 22 -5.31 -15.61 17.99
CA VAL A 22 -5.73 -17.02 17.84
C VAL A 22 -7.01 -17.14 17.01
N THR A 23 -7.96 -16.22 17.17
CA THR A 23 -9.19 -16.19 16.36
C THR A 23 -8.88 -15.89 14.89
N LEU A 24 -8.04 -14.89 14.63
CA LEU A 24 -7.55 -14.57 13.30
C LEU A 24 -6.89 -15.83 12.68
N GLN A 25 -5.97 -16.45 13.40
CA GLN A 25 -5.26 -17.65 12.95
C GLN A 25 -6.23 -18.78 12.60
N VAL A 26 -7.18 -19.10 13.47
CA VAL A 26 -8.21 -20.12 13.21
C VAL A 26 -9.03 -19.78 11.97
N LEU A 27 -9.48 -18.53 11.82
CA LEU A 27 -10.25 -18.14 10.64
C LEU A 27 -9.41 -18.21 9.36
N ALA A 28 -8.15 -17.75 9.38
CA ALA A 28 -7.24 -17.85 8.26
C ALA A 28 -6.99 -19.31 7.84
N GLU A 29 -6.74 -20.21 8.79
CA GLU A 29 -6.63 -21.66 8.55
C GLU A 29 -7.87 -22.23 7.88
N GLN A 30 -9.05 -21.92 8.42
CA GLN A 30 -10.31 -22.46 7.91
C GLN A 30 -10.64 -21.90 6.51
N PHE A 31 -10.33 -20.62 6.25
CA PHE A 31 -10.53 -20.03 4.92
C PHE A 31 -9.56 -20.61 3.89
N ALA A 32 -8.30 -20.81 4.26
CA ALA A 32 -7.32 -21.52 3.42
C ALA A 32 -7.77 -22.95 3.10
N GLN A 33 -8.30 -23.69 4.08
CA GLN A 33 -8.83 -25.05 3.87
C GLN A 33 -10.03 -25.09 2.91
N LEU A 34 -10.79 -23.99 2.78
CA LEU A 34 -11.85 -23.84 1.79
C LEU A 34 -11.32 -23.52 0.37
N GLY A 35 -10.01 -23.41 0.20
CA GLY A 35 -9.38 -23.02 -1.05
C GLY A 35 -9.28 -21.51 -1.26
N THR A 36 -9.70 -20.68 -0.29
CA THR A 36 -9.64 -19.23 -0.37
C THR A 36 -8.24 -18.74 0.03
N PRO A 37 -7.49 -18.06 -0.84
CA PRO A 37 -6.24 -17.40 -0.46
C PRO A 37 -6.50 -16.29 0.56
N VAL A 38 -5.61 -16.19 1.54
CA VAL A 38 -5.74 -15.27 2.68
C VAL A 38 -4.52 -14.38 2.74
N PHE A 39 -4.70 -13.08 2.92
CA PHE A 39 -3.62 -12.15 3.24
C PHE A 39 -3.77 -11.63 4.66
N VAL A 40 -2.67 -11.61 5.40
CA VAL A 40 -2.61 -11.13 6.78
C VAL A 40 -1.48 -10.13 6.90
N ALA A 41 -1.81 -8.92 7.33
CA ALA A 41 -0.83 -7.93 7.77
C ALA A 41 -0.45 -8.18 9.24
N ASP A 42 0.68 -8.85 9.49
CA ASP A 42 1.14 -9.23 10.83
C ASP A 42 2.04 -8.13 11.43
N ILE A 43 1.44 -7.25 12.23
CA ILE A 43 2.14 -6.14 12.90
C ILE A 43 2.84 -6.60 14.19
N LYS A 44 2.35 -7.66 14.84
CA LYS A 44 2.94 -8.16 16.09
C LYS A 44 4.09 -9.12 15.86
N GLY A 45 4.15 -9.73 14.67
CA GLY A 45 5.13 -10.75 14.31
C GLY A 45 4.83 -12.12 14.94
N ASP A 46 3.64 -12.33 15.49
CA ASP A 46 3.28 -13.52 16.26
C ASP A 46 2.47 -14.57 15.46
N LEU A 47 2.16 -14.30 14.18
CA LEU A 47 1.36 -15.19 13.33
C LEU A 47 2.17 -16.14 12.45
N SER A 48 3.49 -15.98 12.38
CA SER A 48 4.31 -16.82 11.50
C SER A 48 4.26 -18.31 11.80
N GLY A 49 3.95 -18.72 13.04
CA GLY A 49 3.74 -20.13 13.39
C GLY A 49 2.59 -20.80 12.67
N ILE A 50 1.73 -20.06 11.96
CA ILE A 50 0.69 -20.62 11.10
C ILE A 50 1.26 -21.56 10.01
N ALA A 51 2.54 -21.38 9.66
CA ALA A 51 3.26 -22.23 8.71
C ALA A 51 3.87 -23.51 9.33
N ALA A 52 3.72 -23.73 10.64
CA ALA A 52 4.24 -24.90 11.34
C ALA A 52 3.12 -25.71 11.99
N THR A 53 3.33 -27.01 12.07
CA THR A 53 2.42 -27.94 12.75
C THR A 53 2.28 -27.54 14.22
N GLY A 54 1.04 -27.46 14.71
CA GLY A 54 0.77 -27.25 16.12
C GLY A 54 1.28 -28.42 16.97
N THR A 55 1.52 -28.16 18.25
CA THR A 55 1.93 -29.19 19.20
C THR A 55 0.79 -29.52 20.16
N PRO A 56 0.58 -30.80 20.51
CA PRO A 56 -0.35 -31.17 21.57
C PRO A 56 0.03 -30.46 22.87
N HIS A 57 -0.94 -29.80 23.49
CA HIS A 57 -0.78 -29.16 24.79
C HIS A 57 -1.98 -29.49 25.68
N PRO A 58 -1.81 -29.74 26.99
CA PRO A 58 -2.91 -30.12 27.88
C PRO A 58 -4.10 -29.13 27.84
N LYS A 59 -3.82 -27.82 27.80
CA LYS A 59 -4.86 -26.78 27.69
C LYS A 59 -5.63 -26.81 26.35
N ILE A 60 -4.96 -27.17 25.26
CA ILE A 60 -5.58 -27.27 23.93
C ILE A 60 -6.47 -28.50 23.87
N SER A 61 -5.95 -29.64 24.35
CA SER A 61 -6.64 -30.93 24.37
C SER A 61 -7.90 -30.85 25.25
N ALA A 62 -7.78 -30.34 26.49
CA ALA A 62 -8.91 -30.15 27.38
C ALA A 62 -9.97 -29.20 26.81
N ARG A 63 -9.55 -28.18 26.04
CA ARG A 63 -10.49 -27.28 25.35
C ARG A 63 -11.23 -28.01 24.23
N ALA A 64 -10.51 -28.77 23.40
CA ALA A 64 -11.12 -29.55 22.33
C ALA A 64 -12.12 -30.58 22.87
N GLU A 65 -11.78 -31.27 23.95
CA GLU A 65 -12.67 -32.21 24.66
C GLU A 65 -13.91 -31.50 25.21
N LYS A 66 -13.76 -30.36 25.89
CA LYS A 66 -14.89 -29.56 26.40
C LYS A 66 -15.84 -29.11 25.29
N MET A 67 -15.31 -28.90 24.09
CA MET A 67 -16.08 -28.51 22.90
C MET A 67 -16.68 -29.71 22.15
N GLY A 68 -16.39 -30.95 22.58
CA GLY A 68 -16.84 -32.16 21.88
C GLY A 68 -16.23 -32.32 20.48
N LEU A 69 -15.03 -31.79 20.25
CA LEU A 69 -14.35 -31.90 18.96
C LEU A 69 -13.78 -33.30 18.79
N GLU A 70 -13.77 -33.79 17.54
CA GLU A 70 -12.95 -34.93 17.16
C GLU A 70 -11.47 -34.69 17.49
N PRO A 71 -10.66 -35.75 17.67
CA PRO A 71 -9.23 -35.63 17.94
C PRO A 71 -8.58 -34.62 17.01
N MET A 72 -7.94 -33.61 17.60
CA MET A 72 -7.33 -32.53 16.82
C MET A 72 -6.17 -33.05 15.97
N HIS A 73 -6.33 -32.95 14.66
CA HIS A 73 -5.23 -33.16 13.72
C HIS A 73 -4.46 -31.85 13.55
N PHE A 74 -3.30 -31.76 14.20
CA PHE A 74 -2.41 -30.62 14.04
C PHE A 74 -1.71 -30.69 12.68
N GLN A 75 -1.64 -29.55 11.99
CA GLN A 75 -1.02 -29.45 10.67
C GLN A 75 -0.47 -28.05 10.42
N ALA A 76 0.53 -27.98 9.54
CA ALA A 76 1.04 -26.72 9.01
C ALA A 76 0.13 -26.23 7.87
N ASN A 77 0.10 -24.92 7.63
CA ASN A 77 -0.58 -24.35 6.48
C ASN A 77 0.42 -23.95 5.38
N PRO A 78 -0.01 -23.94 4.10
CA PRO A 78 0.82 -23.41 3.03
C PRO A 78 0.90 -21.89 3.14
N VAL A 79 2.12 -21.38 3.34
CA VAL A 79 2.36 -19.96 3.66
C VAL A 79 3.40 -19.37 2.72
N ILE A 80 3.18 -18.10 2.34
CA ILE A 80 4.19 -17.23 1.72
C ILE A 80 4.42 -16.05 2.64
N PHE A 81 5.69 -15.81 2.99
CA PHE A 81 6.07 -14.64 3.76
C PHE A 81 6.46 -13.49 2.83
N TRP A 82 5.92 -12.32 3.13
CA TRP A 82 6.22 -11.06 2.46
C TRP A 82 6.85 -10.08 3.44
N ASP A 83 7.74 -9.23 2.96
CA ASP A 83 8.36 -8.16 3.75
C ASP A 83 8.82 -7.05 2.80
N VAL A 84 8.44 -5.80 3.06
CA VAL A 84 8.92 -4.65 2.26
C VAL A 84 10.44 -4.50 2.35
N HIS A 85 11.06 -4.88 3.48
CA HIS A 85 12.50 -4.81 3.67
C HIS A 85 13.25 -6.03 3.11
N GLY A 86 12.53 -7.14 2.87
CA GLY A 86 13.10 -8.40 2.38
C GLY A 86 13.90 -9.19 3.42
N GLU A 87 13.73 -8.94 4.72
CA GLU A 87 14.48 -9.61 5.79
C GLU A 87 13.73 -10.83 6.33
N LYS A 88 12.43 -10.69 6.59
CA LYS A 88 11.57 -11.76 7.14
C LYS A 88 10.68 -12.42 6.07
N GLY A 89 10.80 -12.04 4.81
CA GLY A 89 9.95 -12.54 3.72
C GLY A 89 10.49 -12.12 2.36
N HIS A 90 9.79 -12.50 1.30
CA HIS A 90 10.14 -12.05 -0.04
C HIS A 90 9.90 -10.53 -0.13
N PRO A 91 10.79 -9.76 -0.78
CA PRO A 91 10.60 -8.34 -1.00
C PRO A 91 9.22 -8.05 -1.60
N PHE A 92 8.40 -7.29 -0.88
CA PHE A 92 7.11 -6.83 -1.38
C PHE A 92 7.32 -5.48 -2.06
N ARG A 93 7.33 -5.48 -3.39
CA ARG A 93 7.52 -4.27 -4.20
C ARG A 93 6.31 -3.98 -5.07
N LEU A 94 6.11 -2.70 -5.35
CA LEU A 94 5.13 -2.10 -6.25
C LEU A 94 5.88 -1.16 -7.20
N THR A 95 5.26 -0.78 -8.30
CA THR A 95 5.75 0.34 -9.12
C THR A 95 5.00 1.63 -8.81
N ILE A 96 5.60 2.77 -9.12
CA ILE A 96 4.90 4.07 -9.03
C ILE A 96 3.69 4.09 -9.97
N SER A 97 3.82 3.48 -11.16
CA SER A 97 2.71 3.28 -12.11
C SER A 97 1.55 2.47 -11.51
N GLU A 98 1.81 1.36 -10.82
CA GLU A 98 0.76 0.52 -10.20
C GLU A 98 0.05 1.19 -9.02
N ILE A 99 0.75 2.02 -8.24
CA ILE A 99 0.08 2.85 -7.23
C ILE A 99 -0.89 3.83 -7.90
N GLY A 100 -0.47 4.41 -9.02
CA GLY A 100 -1.22 5.44 -9.73
C GLY A 100 -1.27 6.79 -9.01
N PRO A 101 -1.77 7.83 -9.68
CA PRO A 101 -1.70 9.21 -9.19
C PRO A 101 -2.61 9.44 -7.97
N VAL A 102 -3.78 8.81 -7.92
CA VAL A 102 -4.77 9.02 -6.86
C VAL A 102 -4.28 8.49 -5.51
N VAL A 103 -3.81 7.24 -5.48
CA VAL A 103 -3.26 6.65 -4.24
C VAL A 103 -2.02 7.43 -3.85
N LEU A 104 -1.08 7.66 -4.79
CA LEU A 104 0.16 8.37 -4.51
C LEU A 104 -0.06 9.79 -3.96
N ALA A 105 -1.03 10.54 -4.50
CA ALA A 105 -1.39 11.86 -3.98
C ALA A 105 -1.80 11.80 -2.50
N ARG A 106 -2.58 10.79 -2.12
CA ARG A 106 -3.00 10.59 -0.73
C ARG A 106 -1.82 10.22 0.16
N LEU A 107 -0.90 9.37 -0.31
CA LEU A 107 0.31 8.99 0.46
C LEU A 107 1.21 10.19 0.72
N LEU A 108 1.35 11.05 -0.28
CA LEU A 108 2.16 12.25 -0.23
C LEU A 108 1.46 13.41 0.50
N GLY A 109 0.20 13.24 0.92
CA GLY A 109 -0.58 14.26 1.60
C GLY A 109 -0.86 15.49 0.73
N LEU A 110 -1.05 15.27 -0.58
CA LEU A 110 -1.28 16.32 -1.55
C LEU A 110 -2.70 16.89 -1.44
N ASN A 111 -2.83 18.18 -1.73
CA ASN A 111 -4.14 18.82 -1.89
C ASN A 111 -4.73 18.56 -3.29
N GLU A 112 -5.99 18.92 -3.50
CA GLU A 112 -6.73 18.70 -4.76
C GLU A 112 -5.99 19.25 -5.99
N LEU A 113 -5.46 20.47 -5.91
CA LEU A 113 -4.70 21.07 -7.02
C LEU A 113 -3.41 20.29 -7.33
N GLN A 114 -2.72 19.78 -6.31
CA GLN A 114 -1.51 18.99 -6.48
C GLN A 114 -1.82 17.59 -7.01
N GLU A 115 -2.94 17.00 -6.60
CA GLU A 115 -3.47 15.76 -7.15
C GLU A 115 -3.81 15.90 -8.63
N ASP A 116 -4.45 17.01 -9.05
CA ASP A 116 -4.71 17.28 -10.47
C ASP A 116 -3.42 17.41 -11.28
N VAL A 117 -2.42 18.10 -10.74
CA VAL A 117 -1.08 18.18 -11.36
C VAL A 117 -0.43 16.81 -11.45
N LEU A 118 -0.59 15.97 -10.42
CA LEU A 118 -0.07 14.61 -10.42
C LEU A 118 -0.78 13.73 -11.45
N ASN A 119 -2.10 13.83 -11.58
CA ASN A 119 -2.88 13.13 -12.61
C ASN A 119 -2.40 13.50 -14.01
N MET A 120 -2.18 14.80 -14.28
CA MET A 120 -1.61 15.25 -15.56
C MET A 120 -0.20 14.68 -15.79
N ALA A 121 0.65 14.66 -14.77
CA ALA A 121 1.99 14.10 -14.89
C ALA A 121 1.97 12.61 -15.28
N PHE A 122 1.11 11.82 -14.64
CA PHE A 122 0.91 10.40 -14.99
C PHE A 122 0.37 10.24 -16.41
N GLN A 123 -0.63 11.03 -16.80
CA GLN A 123 -1.16 10.98 -18.17
C GLN A 123 -0.08 11.29 -19.22
N ILE A 124 0.77 12.28 -18.96
CA ILE A 124 1.90 12.61 -19.84
C ILE A 124 2.91 11.45 -19.88
N ALA A 125 3.17 10.78 -18.76
CA ALA A 125 4.04 9.62 -18.73
C ALA A 125 3.49 8.48 -19.59
N ASP A 126 2.18 8.18 -19.47
CA ASP A 126 1.50 7.16 -20.26
C ASP A 126 1.53 7.49 -21.76
N ASP A 127 1.17 8.72 -22.14
CA ASP A 127 1.15 9.17 -23.55
C ASP A 127 2.55 9.16 -24.19
N GLN A 128 3.61 9.24 -23.37
CA GLN A 128 5.00 9.17 -23.82
C GLN A 128 5.65 7.78 -23.67
N GLY A 129 4.93 6.80 -23.12
CA GLY A 129 5.47 5.47 -22.83
C GLY A 129 6.58 5.46 -21.78
N LEU A 130 6.53 6.39 -20.82
CA LEU A 130 7.50 6.49 -19.72
C LEU A 130 7.08 5.58 -18.56
N LEU A 131 7.86 4.53 -18.31
CA LEU A 131 7.62 3.63 -17.19
C LEU A 131 8.06 4.30 -15.87
N LEU A 132 7.16 4.35 -14.89
CA LEU A 132 7.45 4.86 -13.55
C LEU A 132 7.59 3.68 -12.60
N LEU A 133 8.80 3.12 -12.51
CA LEU A 133 9.07 1.93 -11.70
C LEU A 133 9.39 2.31 -10.26
N ASP A 134 10.27 3.30 -10.07
CA ASP A 134 10.74 3.74 -8.76
C ASP A 134 10.67 5.27 -8.59
N PHE A 135 11.21 5.76 -7.46
CA PHE A 135 11.24 7.20 -7.22
C PHE A 135 12.19 7.98 -8.13
N LYS A 136 13.24 7.36 -8.69
CA LYS A 136 14.15 8.06 -9.62
C LYS A 136 13.41 8.39 -10.90
N ASP A 137 12.60 7.46 -11.39
CA ASP A 137 11.74 7.67 -12.56
C ASP A 137 10.76 8.80 -12.32
N PHE A 138 10.08 8.75 -11.17
CA PHE A 138 9.09 9.75 -10.83
C PHE A 138 9.72 11.14 -10.64
N GLU A 139 10.88 11.23 -9.96
CA GLU A 139 11.64 12.48 -9.83
C GLU A 139 12.20 12.98 -11.17
N ALA A 140 12.52 12.10 -12.12
CA ALA A 140 12.92 12.48 -13.47
C ALA A 140 11.75 13.09 -14.24
N LEU A 141 10.58 12.47 -14.19
CA LEU A 141 9.35 12.99 -14.79
C LEU A 141 9.01 14.37 -14.23
N LEU A 142 8.99 14.54 -12.90
CA LEU A 142 8.64 15.82 -12.28
C LEU A 142 9.60 16.95 -12.67
N ARG A 143 10.91 16.65 -12.77
CA ARG A 143 11.91 17.63 -13.24
C ARG A 143 11.72 17.99 -14.71
N HIS A 144 11.49 16.99 -15.55
CA HIS A 144 11.21 17.19 -16.97
C HIS A 144 9.98 18.09 -17.18
N LEU A 145 8.91 17.87 -16.41
CA LEU A 145 7.71 18.71 -16.46
C LEU A 145 7.94 20.14 -15.94
N ASP A 146 8.88 20.34 -15.00
CA ASP A 146 9.23 21.68 -14.52
C ASP A 146 10.07 22.45 -15.54
N GLU A 147 10.96 21.76 -16.27
CA GLU A 147 11.83 22.34 -17.30
C GLU A 147 11.10 22.57 -18.63
N ALA A 148 10.25 21.63 -19.06
CA ALA A 148 9.59 21.62 -20.37
C ALA A 148 8.06 21.83 -20.28
N GLY A 149 7.54 22.35 -19.16
CA GLY A 149 6.10 22.46 -18.90
C GLY A 149 5.31 23.26 -19.95
N GLU A 150 5.93 24.22 -20.63
CA GLU A 150 5.29 25.02 -21.69
C GLU A 150 4.92 24.17 -22.92
N GLU A 151 5.69 23.11 -23.22
CA GLU A 151 5.43 22.21 -24.35
C GLU A 151 4.12 21.43 -24.17
N TYR A 152 3.80 21.07 -22.91
CA TYR A 152 2.61 20.30 -22.55
C TYR A 152 1.35 21.17 -22.39
N GLN A 153 1.51 22.49 -22.25
CA GLN A 153 0.43 23.39 -21.86
C GLN A 153 -0.76 23.37 -22.84
N SER A 154 -0.47 23.22 -24.13
CA SER A 154 -1.53 23.24 -25.17
C SER A 154 -2.45 22.02 -25.12
N GLN A 155 -1.95 20.87 -24.68
CA GLN A 155 -2.67 19.59 -24.69
C GLN A 155 -3.21 19.21 -23.31
N TYR A 156 -2.44 19.44 -22.25
CA TYR A 156 -2.79 19.00 -20.89
C TYR A 156 -3.22 20.16 -19.99
N GLY A 157 -2.98 21.41 -20.40
CA GLY A 157 -3.19 22.59 -19.59
C GLY A 157 -1.94 22.98 -18.79
N ARG A 158 -2.06 24.09 -18.05
CA ARG A 158 -0.90 24.69 -17.38
C ARG A 158 -0.48 23.87 -16.16
N ILE A 159 0.75 23.40 -16.17
CA ILE A 159 1.40 22.77 -15.03
C ILE A 159 2.12 23.85 -14.21
N SER A 160 1.81 23.94 -12.91
CA SER A 160 2.40 24.94 -12.03
C SER A 160 3.72 24.43 -11.43
N SER A 161 4.83 25.13 -11.68
CA SER A 161 6.13 24.86 -11.03
C SER A 161 6.06 24.87 -9.50
N ALA A 162 5.18 25.71 -8.92
CA ALA A 162 4.98 25.73 -7.47
C ALA A 162 4.37 24.42 -6.96
N SER A 163 3.43 23.83 -7.71
CA SER A 163 2.82 22.54 -7.38
C SER A 163 3.81 21.40 -7.59
N LEU A 164 4.55 21.37 -8.72
CA LEU A 164 5.61 20.39 -8.96
C LEU A 164 6.66 20.41 -7.84
N GLY A 165 7.15 21.59 -7.46
CA GLY A 165 8.10 21.74 -6.36
C GLY A 165 7.54 21.27 -5.00
N ALA A 166 6.22 21.41 -4.77
CA ALA A 166 5.59 20.88 -3.57
C ALA A 166 5.52 19.35 -3.59
N ILE A 167 5.17 18.75 -4.72
CA ILE A 167 5.15 17.29 -4.92
C ILE A 167 6.56 16.71 -4.73
N MET A 168 7.59 17.30 -5.32
CA MET A 168 8.99 16.85 -5.16
C MET A 168 9.45 16.86 -3.69
N ARG A 169 9.05 17.87 -2.91
CA ARG A 169 9.35 17.91 -1.46
C ARG A 169 8.60 16.82 -0.71
N ALA A 170 7.35 16.56 -1.06
CA ALA A 170 6.57 15.47 -0.47
C ALA A 170 7.22 14.11 -0.76
N VAL A 171 7.65 13.87 -2.01
CA VAL A 171 8.40 12.67 -2.41
C VAL A 171 9.68 12.51 -1.59
N THR A 172 10.45 13.58 -1.43
CA THR A 172 11.68 13.57 -0.62
C THR A 172 11.40 13.19 0.83
N GLY A 173 10.32 13.73 1.42
CA GLY A 173 9.88 13.38 2.76
C GLY A 173 9.48 11.90 2.87
N PHE A 174 8.73 11.40 1.90
CA PHE A 174 8.27 10.01 1.87
C PHE A 174 9.41 9.00 1.70
N LYS A 175 10.41 9.32 0.86
CA LYS A 175 11.66 8.53 0.75
C LYS A 175 12.41 8.43 2.07
N ARG A 176 12.54 9.56 2.78
CA ARG A 176 13.17 9.62 4.10
C ARG A 176 12.42 8.79 5.16
N GLU A 177 11.11 8.62 5.00
CA GLU A 177 10.28 7.73 5.82
C GLU A 177 10.44 6.23 5.43
N GLY A 178 11.37 5.87 4.53
CA GLY A 178 11.67 4.47 4.19
C GLY A 178 10.87 3.90 3.00
N ALA A 179 10.11 4.73 2.30
CA ALA A 179 9.27 4.29 1.18
C ALA A 179 10.05 3.70 -0.01
N GLU A 180 11.35 3.98 -0.15
CA GLU A 180 12.16 3.52 -1.28
C GLU A 180 12.15 2.00 -1.45
N LYS A 181 12.04 1.24 -0.35
CA LYS A 181 12.02 -0.23 -0.40
C LYS A 181 10.72 -0.80 -0.94
N LEU A 182 9.63 -0.03 -0.91
CA LEU A 182 8.35 -0.43 -1.48
C LEU A 182 8.35 -0.36 -3.01
N PHE A 183 9.21 0.47 -3.62
CA PHE A 183 9.14 0.74 -5.06
C PHE A 183 10.25 0.07 -5.87
N GLY A 184 9.86 -0.52 -7.01
CA GLY A 184 10.77 -1.10 -7.99
C GLY A 184 10.37 -2.50 -8.46
N GLU A 185 11.20 -3.11 -9.30
CA GLU A 185 10.92 -4.43 -9.87
C GLU A 185 11.67 -5.58 -9.17
N PRO A 186 11.17 -6.83 -9.26
CA PRO A 186 9.86 -7.16 -9.82
C PRO A 186 8.75 -6.78 -8.84
N ALA A 187 7.72 -6.11 -9.36
CA ALA A 187 6.54 -5.79 -8.60
C ALA A 187 5.62 -7.01 -8.45
N ILE A 188 4.89 -7.04 -7.34
CA ILE A 188 3.90 -8.08 -7.07
C ILE A 188 2.63 -7.78 -7.86
N SER A 189 2.07 -8.81 -8.47
CA SER A 189 0.75 -8.72 -9.12
C SER A 189 -0.34 -9.30 -8.22
N LEU A 190 -1.60 -8.95 -8.48
CA LEU A 190 -2.71 -9.56 -7.75
C LEU A 190 -2.76 -11.09 -7.97
N ASP A 191 -2.42 -11.56 -9.17
CA ASP A 191 -2.31 -12.99 -9.48
C ASP A 191 -1.31 -13.72 -8.57
N ASP A 192 -0.27 -13.03 -8.08
CA ASP A 192 0.67 -13.62 -7.14
C ASP A 192 0.07 -13.90 -5.75
N LEU A 193 -1.05 -13.24 -5.44
CA LEU A 193 -1.79 -13.36 -4.18
C LEU A 193 -3.02 -14.28 -4.30
N LEU A 194 -3.55 -14.52 -5.51
CA LEU A 194 -4.77 -15.32 -5.74
C LEU A 194 -4.51 -16.83 -5.90
N ILE A 195 -3.38 -17.31 -5.38
CA ILE A 195 -2.90 -18.67 -5.62
C ILE A 195 -3.34 -19.68 -4.56
N GLN A 196 -3.44 -20.94 -5.00
CA GLN A 196 -3.62 -22.11 -4.14
C GLN A 196 -2.32 -22.93 -4.08
N SER A 197 -2.20 -23.75 -3.04
CA SER A 197 -1.18 -24.79 -2.91
C SER A 197 -1.48 -25.98 -3.83
N ASP A 198 -0.50 -26.88 -3.96
CA ASP A 198 -0.65 -28.12 -4.73
C ASP A 198 -1.75 -29.05 -4.17
N THR A 199 -2.17 -28.85 -2.91
CA THR A 199 -3.25 -29.61 -2.27
C THR A 199 -4.63 -28.96 -2.47
N GLY A 200 -4.71 -27.85 -3.22
CA GLY A 200 -5.94 -27.07 -3.43
C GLY A 200 -6.33 -26.15 -2.28
N ALA A 201 -5.51 -26.07 -1.22
CA ALA A 201 -5.75 -25.10 -0.14
C ALA A 201 -5.32 -23.71 -0.60
N GLY A 202 -6.04 -22.66 -0.17
CA GLY A 202 -5.63 -21.28 -0.43
C GLY A 202 -4.29 -20.98 0.22
N MET A 203 -3.41 -20.26 -0.47
CA MET A 203 -2.16 -19.80 0.14
C MET A 203 -2.45 -18.75 1.21
N ILE A 204 -1.76 -18.85 2.35
CA ILE A 204 -1.79 -17.81 3.39
C ILE A 204 -0.57 -16.91 3.19
N HIS A 205 -0.81 -15.68 2.75
CA HIS A 205 0.17 -14.62 2.59
C HIS A 205 0.31 -13.87 3.91
N VAL A 206 1.49 -13.90 4.51
CA VAL A 206 1.78 -13.21 5.77
C VAL A 206 2.79 -12.09 5.49
N LEU A 207 2.33 -10.85 5.58
CA LEU A 207 3.19 -9.67 5.52
C LEU A 207 3.78 -9.42 6.92
N ALA A 208 5.11 -9.51 7.03
CA ALA A 208 5.83 -9.09 8.22
C ALA A 208 5.84 -7.55 8.30
N ALA A 209 4.88 -6.99 9.02
CA ALA A 209 4.66 -5.55 9.11
C ALA A 209 5.21 -4.92 10.41
N ASP A 210 5.79 -5.71 11.32
CA ASP A 210 6.25 -5.25 12.64
C ASP A 210 7.28 -4.13 12.58
N ARG A 211 8.22 -4.21 11.63
CA ARG A 211 9.21 -3.17 11.38
C ARG A 211 8.63 -2.04 10.54
N LEU A 212 7.95 -2.40 9.44
CA LEU A 212 7.37 -1.47 8.49
C LEU A 212 6.44 -0.46 9.17
N TYR A 213 5.57 -0.93 10.04
CA TYR A 213 4.69 -0.05 10.79
C TYR A 213 5.44 0.87 11.74
N ARG A 214 6.45 0.37 12.48
CA ARG A 214 7.20 1.18 13.46
C ARG A 214 8.08 2.26 12.81
N GLU A 215 8.70 1.93 11.68
CA GLU A 215 9.62 2.83 10.98
C GLU A 215 8.89 3.72 9.97
N SER A 216 7.81 3.20 9.35
CA SER A 216 7.18 3.79 8.17
C SER A 216 5.64 3.62 8.15
N PRO A 217 4.88 4.15 9.14
CA PRO A 217 3.42 3.95 9.23
C PRO A 217 2.64 4.34 7.95
N LYS A 218 3.05 5.42 7.29
CA LYS A 218 2.41 5.86 6.03
C LYS A 218 2.62 4.88 4.89
N VAL A 219 3.81 4.25 4.81
CA VAL A 219 4.13 3.22 3.81
C VAL A 219 3.32 1.95 4.07
N TYR A 220 3.10 1.61 5.34
CA TYR A 220 2.20 0.52 5.71
C TYR A 220 0.76 0.79 5.25
N ALA A 221 0.19 1.95 5.61
CA ALA A 221 -1.15 2.33 5.19
C ALA A 221 -1.28 2.38 3.65
N ALA A 222 -0.22 2.85 2.98
CA ALA A 222 -0.13 2.88 1.51
C ALA A 222 -0.29 1.51 0.87
N LEU A 223 0.51 0.55 1.33
CA LEU A 223 0.51 -0.81 0.80
C LEU A 223 -0.87 -1.45 0.96
N LEU A 224 -1.54 -1.23 2.09
CA LEU A 224 -2.86 -1.78 2.33
C LEU A 224 -3.95 -1.09 1.52
N LEU A 225 -3.88 0.23 1.34
CA LEU A 225 -4.80 0.94 0.45
C LEU A 225 -4.62 0.52 -1.00
N TRP A 226 -3.37 0.37 -1.45
CA TRP A 226 -3.06 -0.17 -2.76
C TRP A 226 -3.69 -1.56 -2.92
N LEU A 227 -3.45 -2.48 -1.98
CA LEU A 227 -3.99 -3.83 -2.06
C LEU A 227 -5.52 -3.85 -2.14
N LEU A 228 -6.20 -3.02 -1.34
CA LEU A 228 -7.65 -2.85 -1.40
C LEU A 228 -8.12 -2.31 -2.76
N SER A 229 -7.41 -1.33 -3.31
CA SER A 229 -7.73 -0.70 -4.59
C SER A 229 -7.52 -1.69 -5.74
N GLU A 230 -6.40 -2.42 -5.73
CA GLU A 230 -6.06 -3.47 -6.69
C GLU A 230 -7.14 -4.57 -6.73
N LEU A 231 -7.59 -5.00 -5.54
CA LEU A 231 -8.68 -5.95 -5.41
C LEU A 231 -10.00 -5.42 -5.96
N PHE A 232 -10.28 -4.12 -5.84
CA PHE A 232 -11.49 -3.53 -6.39
C PHE A 232 -11.43 -3.40 -7.92
N GLU A 233 -10.27 -3.00 -8.46
CA GLU A 233 -10.09 -2.69 -9.87
C GLU A 233 -9.91 -3.94 -10.72
N GLN A 234 -9.09 -4.89 -10.29
CA GLN A 234 -8.77 -6.08 -11.10
C GLN A 234 -9.73 -7.24 -10.91
N MET A 235 -10.33 -7.41 -9.72
CA MET A 235 -11.22 -8.55 -9.50
C MET A 235 -12.49 -8.41 -10.34
N PRO A 236 -13.02 -9.49 -10.94
CA PRO A 236 -14.30 -9.45 -11.61
C PRO A 236 -15.45 -9.36 -10.59
N GLU A 237 -16.57 -8.78 -11.00
CA GLU A 237 -17.80 -8.92 -10.21
C GLU A 237 -18.26 -10.38 -10.25
N VAL A 238 -18.64 -10.88 -9.08
CA VAL A 238 -19.09 -12.25 -8.87
C VAL A 238 -20.42 -12.24 -8.14
N GLY A 239 -21.30 -13.17 -8.50
CA GLY A 239 -22.55 -13.40 -7.78
C GLY A 239 -22.31 -14.06 -6.42
N ASP A 240 -23.32 -14.80 -5.96
CA ASP A 240 -23.21 -15.54 -4.71
C ASP A 240 -22.33 -16.80 -4.88
N LEU A 241 -21.07 -16.68 -4.49
CA LEU A 241 -20.12 -17.79 -4.45
C LEU A 241 -20.29 -18.63 -3.19
N ASP A 242 -19.96 -19.92 -3.28
CA ASP A 242 -19.92 -20.82 -2.12
C ASP A 242 -18.84 -20.43 -1.12
N ALA A 243 -17.70 -19.92 -1.61
CA ALA A 243 -16.60 -19.38 -0.83
C ALA A 243 -16.05 -18.10 -1.48
N PRO A 244 -15.51 -17.17 -0.68
CA PRO A 244 -14.85 -15.97 -1.20
C PRO A 244 -13.64 -16.33 -2.08
N LYS A 245 -13.33 -15.43 -3.02
CA LYS A 245 -12.13 -15.52 -3.86
C LYS A 245 -10.86 -15.09 -3.14
N PHE A 246 -10.99 -14.23 -2.12
CA PHE A 246 -9.87 -13.73 -1.34
C PHE A 246 -10.33 -13.23 0.02
N VAL A 247 -9.49 -13.33 1.04
CA VAL A 247 -9.76 -12.72 2.36
C VAL A 247 -8.55 -11.94 2.85
N LEU A 248 -8.79 -10.71 3.32
CA LEU A 248 -7.78 -9.82 3.89
C LEU A 248 -8.02 -9.61 5.39
N PHE A 249 -6.99 -9.82 6.20
CA PHE A 249 -6.98 -9.49 7.62
C PHE A 249 -6.03 -8.32 7.89
N PHE A 250 -6.54 -7.30 8.57
CA PHE A 250 -5.75 -6.18 9.09
C PHE A 250 -5.61 -6.35 10.60
N ASP A 251 -4.44 -6.82 11.05
CA ASP A 251 -4.11 -6.78 12.48
C ASP A 251 -3.82 -5.34 12.92
N GLU A 252 -4.28 -4.99 14.12
CA GLU A 252 -4.30 -3.61 14.64
C GLU A 252 -4.87 -2.60 13.62
N ALA A 253 -6.05 -2.92 13.10
CA ALA A 253 -6.78 -2.16 12.09
C ALA A 253 -6.94 -0.66 12.37
N HIS A 254 -6.92 -0.22 13.63
CA HIS A 254 -6.99 1.20 14.00
C HIS A 254 -5.89 2.03 13.34
N LEU A 255 -4.73 1.41 13.08
CA LEU A 255 -3.57 2.06 12.46
C LEU A 255 -3.79 2.48 11.01
N LEU A 256 -4.82 1.93 10.34
CA LEU A 256 -5.23 2.40 9.02
C LEU A 256 -5.96 3.75 9.06
N PHE A 257 -6.49 4.11 10.23
CA PHE A 257 -7.40 5.25 10.41
C PHE A 257 -6.80 6.33 11.29
N ASP A 258 -5.86 5.99 12.17
CA ASP A 258 -5.14 6.95 13.01
C ASP A 258 -4.42 7.99 12.15
N ASP A 259 -4.72 9.27 12.41
CA ASP A 259 -4.21 10.43 11.67
C ASP A 259 -4.43 10.38 10.13
N ALA A 260 -5.30 9.48 9.66
CA ALA A 260 -5.63 9.36 8.26
C ALA A 260 -6.50 10.56 7.83
N PRO A 261 -6.15 11.24 6.72
CA PRO A 261 -6.97 12.33 6.21
C PRO A 261 -8.35 11.79 5.79
N LYS A 262 -9.41 12.56 6.03
CA LYS A 262 -10.80 12.15 5.73
C LYS A 262 -10.99 11.52 4.34
N PRO A 263 -10.43 12.06 3.24
CA PRO A 263 -10.53 11.44 1.92
C PRO A 263 -10.00 10.00 1.84
N LEU A 264 -8.96 9.66 2.61
CA LEU A 264 -8.43 8.29 2.69
C LEU A 264 -9.44 7.36 3.39
N ILE A 265 -10.03 7.81 4.49
CA ILE A 265 -11.07 7.07 5.22
C ILE A 265 -12.27 6.80 4.31
N ASP A 266 -12.77 7.82 3.63
CA ASP A 266 -13.92 7.73 2.72
C ASP A 266 -13.64 6.73 1.57
N LYS A 267 -12.39 6.71 1.05
CA LYS A 267 -11.98 5.75 0.03
C LYS A 267 -11.91 4.33 0.57
N ILE A 268 -11.35 4.11 1.77
CA ILE A 268 -11.32 2.78 2.40
C ILE A 268 -12.75 2.26 2.60
N GLU A 269 -13.67 3.10 3.09
CA GLU A 269 -15.07 2.75 3.24
C GLU A 269 -15.70 2.33 1.89
N GLN A 270 -15.52 3.17 0.87
CA GLN A 270 -16.03 2.90 -0.48
C GLN A 270 -15.50 1.56 -1.00
N VAL A 271 -14.19 1.31 -0.87
CA VAL A 271 -13.57 0.09 -1.38
C VAL A 271 -14.06 -1.13 -0.60
N VAL A 272 -14.09 -1.09 0.74
CA VAL A 272 -14.64 -2.17 1.57
C VAL A 272 -16.06 -2.53 1.12
N ARG A 273 -16.92 -1.52 0.92
CA ARG A 273 -18.30 -1.73 0.44
C ARG A 273 -18.35 -2.42 -0.93
N LEU A 274 -17.46 -2.06 -1.85
CA LEU A 274 -17.49 -2.53 -3.24
C LEU A 274 -16.80 -3.89 -3.44
N VAL A 275 -15.71 -4.19 -2.72
CA VAL A 275 -14.99 -5.47 -2.89
C VAL A 275 -15.83 -6.69 -2.46
N ARG A 276 -16.91 -6.47 -1.70
CA ARG A 276 -17.92 -7.48 -1.39
C ARG A 276 -18.50 -8.15 -2.64
N SER A 277 -18.88 -7.39 -3.66
CA SER A 277 -19.42 -7.93 -4.93
C SER A 277 -18.34 -8.56 -5.80
N LYS A 278 -17.06 -8.34 -5.48
CA LYS A 278 -15.90 -9.00 -6.08
C LYS A 278 -15.53 -10.32 -5.39
N GLY A 279 -16.31 -10.74 -4.38
CA GLY A 279 -16.06 -11.98 -3.64
C GLY A 279 -14.92 -11.87 -2.64
N VAL A 280 -14.58 -10.67 -2.17
CA VAL A 280 -13.49 -10.42 -1.23
C VAL A 280 -14.04 -10.20 0.19
N GLY A 281 -13.49 -10.91 1.17
CA GLY A 281 -13.73 -10.66 2.59
C GLY A 281 -12.65 -9.75 3.19
N VAL A 282 -13.06 -8.81 4.06
CA VAL A 282 -12.13 -7.90 4.75
C VAL A 282 -12.42 -8.00 6.24
N TYR A 283 -11.40 -8.26 7.05
CA TYR A 283 -11.52 -8.49 8.48
C TYR A 283 -10.61 -7.52 9.23
N PHE A 284 -11.21 -6.63 10.01
CA PHE A 284 -10.50 -5.70 10.86
C PHE A 284 -10.30 -6.32 12.24
N VAL A 285 -9.05 -6.40 12.69
CA VAL A 285 -8.70 -6.90 14.02
C VAL A 285 -8.17 -5.74 14.84
N THR A 286 -8.84 -5.38 15.92
CA THR A 286 -8.50 -4.20 16.72
C THR A 286 -8.69 -4.47 18.21
N GLN A 287 -8.17 -3.60 19.06
CA GLN A 287 -8.38 -3.73 20.50
C GLN A 287 -9.79 -3.29 20.91
N ASN A 288 -10.28 -2.20 20.33
CA ASN A 288 -11.56 -1.60 20.64
C ASN A 288 -12.31 -1.23 19.35
N PRO A 289 -13.61 -1.56 19.22
CA PRO A 289 -14.41 -1.17 18.07
C PRO A 289 -14.45 0.34 17.83
N LEU A 290 -14.35 1.17 18.88
CA LEU A 290 -14.36 2.63 18.77
C LEU A 290 -13.15 3.22 18.05
N ASP A 291 -12.09 2.43 17.85
CA ASP A 291 -10.91 2.88 17.11
C ASP A 291 -11.10 2.75 15.58
N LEU A 292 -12.29 2.32 15.12
CA LEU A 292 -12.67 2.25 13.71
C LEU A 292 -13.79 3.27 13.41
N PRO A 293 -13.79 3.89 12.21
CA PRO A 293 -14.88 4.76 11.78
C PRO A 293 -16.24 4.06 11.77
N GLU A 294 -17.29 4.74 12.22
CA GLU A 294 -18.66 4.19 12.27
C GLU A 294 -19.15 3.70 10.90
N THR A 295 -18.78 4.40 9.84
CA THR A 295 -19.18 4.04 8.47
C THR A 295 -18.56 2.72 8.01
N VAL A 296 -17.30 2.45 8.42
CA VAL A 296 -16.63 1.17 8.19
C VAL A 296 -17.24 0.08 9.07
N LEU A 297 -17.46 0.34 10.36
CA LEU A 297 -18.12 -0.59 11.28
C LEU A 297 -19.49 -1.06 10.78
N GLY A 298 -20.23 -0.16 10.11
CA GLY A 298 -21.52 -0.47 9.48
C GLY A 298 -21.44 -1.47 8.32
N GLN A 299 -20.26 -1.66 7.71
CA GLN A 299 -20.05 -2.65 6.66
C GLN A 299 -19.67 -4.05 7.19
N LEU A 300 -19.36 -4.18 8.48
CA LEU A 300 -18.84 -5.42 9.08
C LEU A 300 -19.98 -6.32 9.55
N GLY A 301 -20.34 -7.30 8.72
CA GLY A 301 -21.45 -8.21 8.98
C GLY A 301 -21.16 -9.30 10.01
N ASN A 302 -19.91 -9.76 10.11
CA ASN A 302 -19.52 -10.80 11.07
C ASN A 302 -18.76 -10.20 12.26
N ARG A 303 -19.12 -10.57 13.49
CA ARG A 303 -18.56 -10.00 14.72
C ARG A 303 -18.05 -11.08 15.66
N VAL A 304 -16.82 -10.90 16.13
CA VAL A 304 -16.21 -11.65 17.23
C VAL A 304 -15.63 -10.67 18.24
N GLN A 305 -16.22 -10.61 19.42
CA GLN A 305 -15.80 -9.74 20.52
C GLN A 305 -15.21 -10.59 21.64
N HIS A 306 -13.90 -10.49 21.83
CA HIS A 306 -13.20 -11.00 23.01
C HIS A 306 -13.37 -10.04 24.19
N ALA A 307 -12.90 -10.46 25.36
CA ALA A 307 -12.98 -9.66 26.57
C ALA A 307 -12.46 -8.22 26.39
N LEU A 308 -13.18 -7.25 26.96
CA LEU A 308 -12.69 -5.89 27.15
C LEU A 308 -12.49 -5.64 28.64
N ARG A 309 -11.39 -4.97 29.00
CA ARG A 309 -11.12 -4.64 30.40
C ARG A 309 -11.53 -3.18 30.64
N ALA A 310 -12.55 -2.98 31.45
CA ALA A 310 -13.08 -1.66 31.73
C ALA A 310 -12.48 -1.08 33.02
N PHE A 311 -11.40 -0.30 32.91
CA PHE A 311 -10.79 0.40 34.04
C PHE A 311 -11.05 1.90 34.03
N THR A 312 -11.30 2.46 32.85
CA THR A 312 -11.51 3.91 32.65
C THR A 312 -12.91 4.21 32.10
N PRO A 313 -13.37 5.48 32.18
CA PRO A 313 -14.61 5.89 31.51
C PRO A 313 -14.59 5.67 30.00
N ARG A 314 -13.42 5.76 29.34
CA ARG A 314 -13.29 5.44 27.91
C ARG A 314 -13.54 3.95 27.67
N ASP A 315 -13.00 3.08 28.51
CA ASP A 315 -13.22 1.64 28.37
C ASP A 315 -14.68 1.25 28.62
N GLN A 316 -15.36 1.89 29.56
CA GLN A 316 -16.79 1.67 29.77
C GLN A 316 -17.61 2.09 28.54
N LYS A 317 -17.25 3.20 27.88
CA LYS A 317 -17.86 3.58 26.60
C LYS A 317 -17.57 2.55 25.51
N ALA A 318 -16.36 2.00 25.47
CA ALA A 318 -15.98 0.94 24.54
C ALA A 318 -16.82 -0.33 24.73
N VAL A 319 -17.02 -0.76 25.98
CA VAL A 319 -17.86 -1.92 26.31
C VAL A 319 -19.30 -1.68 25.85
N ARG A 320 -19.89 -0.52 26.17
CA ARG A 320 -21.25 -0.18 25.72
C ARG A 320 -21.36 -0.13 24.19
N ALA A 321 -20.41 0.51 23.52
CA ALA A 321 -20.40 0.60 22.07
C ALA A 321 -20.31 -0.79 21.44
N ALA A 322 -19.39 -1.64 21.92
CA ALA A 322 -19.29 -3.02 21.48
C ALA A 322 -20.60 -3.79 21.68
N ALA A 323 -21.23 -3.64 22.86
CA ALA A 323 -22.46 -4.33 23.20
C ALA A 323 -23.64 -3.93 22.29
N GLN A 324 -23.76 -2.64 21.97
CA GLN A 324 -24.81 -2.10 21.11
C GLN A 324 -24.70 -2.55 19.64
N THR A 325 -23.54 -3.07 19.23
CA THR A 325 -23.35 -3.53 17.85
C THR A 325 -23.86 -4.94 17.58
N PHE A 326 -24.22 -5.68 18.63
CA PHE A 326 -24.72 -7.04 18.52
C PHE A 326 -26.23 -7.08 18.33
N ARG A 327 -26.70 -8.07 17.57
CA ARG A 327 -28.11 -8.44 17.63
C ARG A 327 -28.41 -9.02 19.01
N SER A 328 -29.46 -8.51 19.65
CA SER A 328 -29.85 -8.91 21.00
C SER A 328 -30.16 -10.39 21.12
N ASN A 329 -29.85 -10.94 22.29
CA ASN A 329 -30.24 -12.26 22.75
C ASN A 329 -30.69 -12.12 24.21
N GLU A 330 -31.94 -12.48 24.52
CA GLU A 330 -32.52 -12.33 25.87
C GLU A 330 -31.76 -13.13 26.94
N ALA A 331 -31.06 -14.20 26.54
CA ALA A 331 -30.27 -15.02 27.45
C ALA A 331 -28.87 -14.47 27.75
N VAL A 332 -28.45 -13.39 27.07
CA VAL A 332 -27.08 -12.87 27.15
C VAL A 332 -27.10 -11.37 27.45
N ASP A 333 -26.73 -10.99 28.67
CA ASP A 333 -26.36 -9.61 28.98
C ASP A 333 -24.97 -9.32 28.42
N VAL A 334 -24.96 -8.77 27.21
CA VAL A 334 -23.76 -8.49 26.42
C VAL A 334 -22.79 -7.57 27.17
N GLU A 335 -23.28 -6.50 27.81
CA GLU A 335 -22.44 -5.52 28.49
C GLU A 335 -21.72 -6.17 29.67
N THR A 336 -22.45 -6.96 30.47
CA THR A 336 -21.89 -7.71 31.59
C THR A 336 -20.92 -8.79 31.10
N VAL A 337 -21.33 -9.62 30.13
CA VAL A 337 -20.52 -10.75 29.65
C VAL A 337 -19.20 -10.28 29.05
N ILE A 338 -19.16 -9.21 28.25
CA ILE A 338 -17.92 -8.67 27.66
C ILE A 338 -16.81 -8.46 28.70
N THR A 339 -17.17 -8.04 29.92
CA THR A 339 -16.21 -7.77 31.00
C THR A 339 -15.77 -9.03 31.76
N GLN A 340 -16.54 -10.11 31.66
CA GLN A 340 -16.35 -11.36 32.41
C GLN A 340 -15.72 -12.48 31.57
N LEU A 341 -15.67 -12.32 30.24
CA LEU A 341 -15.09 -13.31 29.32
C LEU A 341 -13.66 -13.71 29.73
N GLY A 342 -13.42 -15.03 29.77
CA GLY A 342 -12.09 -15.59 29.93
C GLY A 342 -11.26 -15.57 28.64
N VAL A 343 -9.98 -15.95 28.75
CA VAL A 343 -9.10 -16.07 27.58
C VAL A 343 -9.55 -17.20 26.66
N GLY A 344 -9.83 -16.87 25.41
CA GLY A 344 -10.38 -17.80 24.41
C GLY A 344 -11.89 -17.97 24.47
N GLU A 345 -12.60 -17.18 25.29
CA GLU A 345 -14.05 -17.02 25.21
C GLU A 345 -14.37 -15.73 24.46
N SER A 346 -15.46 -15.71 23.72
CA SER A 346 -15.88 -14.54 22.94
C SER A 346 -17.39 -14.48 22.79
N LEU A 347 -17.90 -13.28 22.54
CA LEU A 347 -19.24 -13.08 22.01
C LEU A 347 -19.19 -13.06 20.48
N VAL A 348 -20.02 -13.88 19.85
CA VAL A 348 -20.05 -14.04 18.40
C VAL A 348 -21.45 -13.76 17.87
N SER A 349 -21.52 -13.01 16.78
CA SER A 349 -22.70 -12.85 15.94
C SER A 349 -22.23 -12.86 14.49
N CYS A 350 -22.65 -13.86 13.72
CA CYS A 350 -22.32 -13.99 12.31
C CYS A 350 -23.60 -13.83 11.48
N LEU A 351 -23.46 -13.71 10.18
CA LEU A 351 -24.64 -13.69 9.31
C LEU A 351 -25.19 -15.11 9.07
N ASP A 352 -26.51 -15.21 9.05
CA ASP A 352 -27.24 -16.40 8.61
C ASP A 352 -27.31 -16.50 7.08
N ALA A 353 -28.03 -17.50 6.57
CA ALA A 353 -28.15 -17.77 5.13
C ALA A 353 -28.87 -16.65 4.36
N LYS A 354 -29.63 -15.81 5.06
CA LYS A 354 -30.34 -14.66 4.51
C LYS A 354 -29.54 -13.37 4.64
N GLY A 355 -28.32 -13.43 5.19
CA GLY A 355 -27.48 -12.27 5.44
C GLY A 355 -27.92 -11.46 6.67
N MET A 356 -28.75 -12.03 7.54
CA MET A 356 -29.18 -11.38 8.78
C MET A 356 -28.24 -11.76 9.93
N PRO A 357 -27.81 -10.83 10.80
CA PRO A 357 -27.05 -11.18 11.99
C PRO A 357 -27.81 -12.18 12.87
N THR A 358 -27.13 -13.23 13.33
CA THR A 358 -27.65 -14.15 14.33
C THR A 358 -27.68 -13.47 15.70
N PRO A 359 -28.59 -13.85 16.62
CA PRO A 359 -28.50 -13.39 18.01
C PRO A 359 -27.11 -13.68 18.56
N VAL A 360 -26.58 -12.79 19.37
CA VAL A 360 -25.25 -12.95 19.95
C VAL A 360 -25.18 -14.16 20.88
N GLU A 361 -24.10 -14.91 20.79
CA GLU A 361 -23.84 -16.08 21.64
C GLU A 361 -22.48 -15.96 22.31
N GLN A 362 -22.38 -16.40 23.57
CA GLN A 362 -21.10 -16.62 24.23
C GLN A 362 -20.55 -17.98 23.80
N VAL A 363 -19.38 -17.98 23.19
CA VAL A 363 -18.75 -19.19 22.64
C VAL A 363 -17.32 -19.35 23.15
N LEU A 364 -16.87 -20.61 23.18
CA LEU A 364 -15.48 -20.96 23.38
C LEU A 364 -14.78 -21.10 22.02
N MET A 365 -13.65 -20.42 21.84
CA MET A 365 -12.93 -20.42 20.58
C MET A 365 -12.21 -21.74 20.33
N ARG A 366 -12.43 -22.30 19.14
CA ARG A 366 -11.72 -23.48 18.65
C ARG A 366 -10.20 -23.22 18.68
N PRO A 367 -9.37 -24.14 19.17
CA PRO A 367 -7.93 -24.02 19.04
C PRO A 367 -7.45 -24.17 17.57
N PRO A 368 -6.36 -23.50 17.17
CA PRO A 368 -5.79 -23.65 15.82
C PRO A 368 -5.14 -25.01 15.65
N MET A 369 -5.03 -25.46 14.40
CA MET A 369 -4.32 -26.69 14.02
C MET A 369 -2.82 -26.44 13.86
N SER A 370 -2.42 -25.19 13.59
CA SER A 370 -1.02 -24.79 13.49
C SER A 370 -0.46 -24.26 14.81
N ARG A 371 0.84 -23.95 14.83
CA ARG A 371 1.54 -23.46 16.02
C ARG A 371 1.05 -22.07 16.41
N ILE A 372 0.74 -21.89 17.69
CA ILE A 372 0.50 -20.56 18.27
C ILE A 372 1.84 -19.90 18.58
N GLY A 373 2.04 -18.67 18.10
CA GLY A 373 3.27 -17.90 18.28
C GLY A 373 4.22 -17.99 17.08
N PRO A 374 5.37 -17.30 17.15
CA PRO A 374 6.25 -17.17 16.00
C PRO A 374 7.05 -18.44 15.67
N LEU A 375 7.52 -18.52 14.43
CA LEU A 375 8.59 -19.44 14.02
C LEU A 375 9.94 -18.97 14.55
N THR A 376 10.91 -19.88 14.61
CA THR A 376 12.33 -19.49 14.68
C THR A 376 12.81 -18.98 13.32
N ASP A 377 13.92 -18.25 13.31
CA ASP A 377 14.51 -17.73 12.07
C ASP A 377 14.92 -18.87 11.13
N GLU A 378 15.42 -19.99 11.66
CA GLU A 378 15.80 -21.17 10.88
C GLU A 378 14.57 -21.84 10.23
N GLU A 379 13.47 -21.98 10.97
CA GLU A 379 12.23 -22.54 10.44
C GLU A 379 11.66 -21.67 9.32
N ARG A 380 11.64 -20.34 9.53
CA ARG A 380 11.22 -19.38 8.52
C ARG A 380 12.11 -19.45 7.28
N ALA A 381 13.43 -19.46 7.45
CA ALA A 381 14.38 -19.59 6.34
C ALA A 381 14.16 -20.88 5.54
N ALA A 382 13.89 -22.01 6.21
CA ALA A 382 13.60 -23.27 5.55
C ALA A 382 12.29 -23.25 4.75
N ILE A 383 11.27 -22.50 5.19
CA ILE A 383 10.03 -22.29 4.41
C ILE A 383 10.31 -21.39 3.22
N MET A 384 11.01 -20.28 3.42
CA MET A 384 11.42 -19.35 2.37
C MET A 384 12.23 -20.04 1.26
N GLN A 385 13.14 -20.96 1.61
CA GLN A 385 13.93 -21.73 0.64
C GLN A 385 13.09 -22.65 -0.26
N ARG A 386 11.92 -23.07 0.22
CA ARG A 386 10.97 -23.95 -0.50
C ARG A 386 9.83 -23.16 -1.15
N SER A 387 9.79 -21.85 -0.95
CA SER A 387 8.77 -20.98 -1.52
C SER A 387 8.83 -21.01 -3.05
N ARG A 388 7.67 -21.03 -3.68
CA ARG A 388 7.49 -20.89 -5.13
C ARG A 388 8.04 -19.57 -5.68
N TYR A 389 8.20 -18.55 -4.82
CA TYR A 389 8.70 -17.23 -5.20
C TYR A 389 10.18 -17.01 -4.94
N ARG A 390 10.87 -18.04 -4.45
CA ARG A 390 12.33 -18.01 -4.31
C ARG A 390 12.98 -17.63 -5.64
N GLY A 391 13.89 -16.68 -5.59
CA GLY A 391 14.64 -16.15 -6.73
C GLY A 391 13.88 -15.16 -7.60
N ARG A 392 12.55 -15.05 -7.48
CA ARG A 392 11.76 -14.08 -8.26
C ARG A 392 11.90 -12.68 -7.67
N PHE A 393 11.44 -12.47 -6.43
CA PHE A 393 11.43 -11.14 -5.81
C PHE A 393 12.73 -10.77 -5.09
N ASP A 394 13.60 -11.76 -4.86
CA ASP A 394 14.79 -11.60 -4.03
C ASP A 394 15.81 -10.63 -4.65
N THR A 395 15.88 -10.56 -5.98
CA THR A 395 16.82 -9.67 -6.70
C THR A 395 16.06 -8.53 -7.36
N PRO A 396 16.40 -7.25 -7.07
CA PRO A 396 15.85 -6.12 -7.80
C PRO A 396 16.21 -6.20 -9.28
N VAL A 397 15.27 -5.80 -10.15
CA VAL A 397 15.51 -5.66 -11.58
C VAL A 397 15.50 -4.16 -11.92
N ASP A 398 16.50 -3.73 -12.68
CA ASP A 398 16.64 -2.36 -13.17
C ASP A 398 16.51 -2.41 -14.70
N ARG A 399 15.35 -2.03 -15.22
CA ARG A 399 15.05 -1.99 -16.67
C ARG A 399 15.08 -0.54 -17.13
N GLU A 400 15.16 -0.33 -18.45
CA GLU A 400 15.05 1.02 -19.01
C GLU A 400 13.67 1.62 -18.67
N SER A 401 13.67 2.75 -17.98
CA SER A 401 12.47 3.41 -17.47
C SER A 401 12.50 4.92 -17.78
N ALA A 402 11.60 5.69 -17.16
CA ALA A 402 11.49 7.12 -17.43
C ALA A 402 12.81 7.87 -17.17
N PHE A 403 13.57 7.47 -16.15
CA PHE A 403 14.85 8.09 -15.84
C PHE A 403 15.85 7.98 -17.01
N GLU A 404 16.07 6.78 -17.56
CA GLU A 404 17.00 6.54 -18.67
C GLU A 404 16.55 7.29 -19.93
N LEU A 405 15.27 7.18 -20.28
CA LEU A 405 14.73 7.78 -21.51
C LEU A 405 14.80 9.31 -21.47
N LEU A 406 14.40 9.92 -20.35
CA LEU A 406 14.45 11.38 -20.21
C LEU A 406 15.90 11.88 -20.19
N LYS A 407 16.80 11.17 -19.50
CA LYS A 407 18.23 11.51 -19.51
C LYS A 407 18.83 11.46 -20.91
N GLN A 408 18.55 10.41 -21.68
CA GLN A 408 19.00 10.29 -23.08
C GLN A 408 18.48 11.44 -23.95
N ARG A 409 17.21 11.85 -23.79
CA ARG A 409 16.62 12.98 -24.51
C ARG A 409 17.33 14.30 -24.18
N THR A 410 17.58 14.57 -22.90
CA THR A 410 18.29 15.78 -22.47
C THR A 410 19.72 15.82 -23.03
N GLU A 411 20.44 14.69 -23.00
CA GLU A 411 21.78 14.58 -23.57
C GLU A 411 21.80 14.81 -25.10
N GLU A 412 20.79 14.30 -25.83
CA GLU A 412 20.66 14.51 -27.27
C GLU A 412 20.32 15.97 -27.61
N MET A 413 19.43 16.61 -26.86
CA MET A 413 19.14 18.04 -27.03
C MET A 413 20.39 18.90 -26.79
N HIS A 414 21.17 18.60 -25.76
CA HIS A 414 22.43 19.30 -25.50
C HIS A 414 23.44 19.11 -26.63
N ARG A 415 23.55 17.89 -27.17
CA ARG A 415 24.42 17.60 -28.31
C ARG A 415 24.01 18.40 -29.55
N GLN A 416 22.71 18.45 -29.85
CA GLN A 416 22.20 19.24 -30.98
C GLN A 416 22.37 20.75 -30.79
N ALA A 417 22.17 21.26 -29.58
CA ALA A 417 22.43 22.66 -29.23
C ALA A 417 23.91 23.03 -29.39
N GLN A 418 24.83 22.14 -28.98
CA GLN A 418 26.26 22.34 -29.18
C GLN A 418 26.66 22.31 -30.65
N LEU A 419 26.15 21.35 -31.43
CA LEU A 419 26.41 21.23 -32.86
C LEU A 419 25.88 22.45 -33.63
N SER A 420 24.65 22.90 -33.35
CA SER A 420 24.08 24.11 -33.95
C SER A 420 24.86 25.38 -33.58
N ALA A 421 25.30 25.51 -32.33
CA ALA A 421 26.15 26.62 -31.91
C ALA A 421 27.53 26.61 -32.58
N GLN A 422 28.13 25.43 -32.76
CA GLN A 422 29.38 25.25 -33.51
C GLN A 422 29.20 25.61 -34.98
N ASN A 423 28.16 25.08 -35.64
CA ASN A 423 27.84 25.39 -37.03
C ASN A 423 27.58 26.90 -37.23
N ALA A 424 26.82 27.54 -36.34
CA ALA A 424 26.58 28.98 -36.40
C ALA A 424 27.85 29.82 -36.19
N GLN A 425 28.83 29.31 -35.42
CA GLN A 425 30.13 29.95 -35.23
C GLN A 425 31.05 29.73 -36.43
N GLU A 426 31.03 28.55 -37.04
CA GLU A 426 31.75 28.25 -38.28
C GLU A 426 31.21 29.05 -39.47
N GLU A 427 29.89 29.20 -39.61
CA GLU A 427 29.25 30.06 -40.62
C GLU A 427 29.63 31.54 -40.43
N LYS A 428 29.66 32.02 -39.18
CA LYS A 428 30.13 33.39 -38.87
C LYS A 428 31.62 33.58 -39.19
N ASN A 429 32.44 32.57 -38.98
CA ASN A 429 33.87 32.62 -39.31
C ASN A 429 34.09 32.52 -40.83
N ALA A 430 33.28 31.73 -41.55
CA ALA A 430 33.32 31.59 -43.00
C ALA A 430 32.79 32.83 -43.75
N GLN A 431 31.90 33.61 -43.15
CA GLN A 431 31.38 34.88 -43.69
C GLN A 431 32.24 36.12 -43.36
N SER A 432 33.46 35.96 -42.85
CA SER A 432 34.37 37.09 -42.68
C SER A 432 34.87 37.60 -44.04
N PRO A 433 34.51 38.81 -44.51
CA PRO A 433 35.04 39.34 -45.76
C PRO A 433 36.49 39.78 -45.53
N ALA A 434 37.37 39.40 -46.47
CA ALA A 434 38.70 39.97 -46.56
C ALA A 434 38.61 41.51 -46.62
N ARG A 435 39.44 42.18 -45.80
CA ARG A 435 39.58 43.63 -45.68
C ARG A 435 39.63 44.34 -47.04
N THR A 436 38.76 45.35 -47.24
CA THR A 436 39.14 46.60 -47.91
C THR A 436 38.20 47.76 -47.55
N SER A 437 38.79 48.95 -47.44
CA SER A 437 38.19 50.28 -47.25
C SER A 437 37.89 50.74 -45.80
N ARG A 438 38.66 51.75 -45.40
CA ARG A 438 38.73 52.37 -44.08
C ARG A 438 38.01 53.72 -44.15
N ARG A 439 36.68 53.73 -44.01
CA ARG A 439 35.89 54.94 -43.71
C ARG A 439 34.51 54.52 -43.16
N GLN A 440 34.38 54.53 -41.84
CA GLN A 440 33.09 54.34 -41.17
C GLN A 440 32.32 55.66 -41.20
N THR A 441 31.05 55.60 -41.57
CA THR A 441 30.13 56.74 -41.46
C THR A 441 29.57 56.85 -40.03
N PRO A 442 29.16 58.05 -39.57
CA PRO A 442 28.67 58.25 -38.19
C PRO A 442 27.47 57.36 -37.81
N MET A 443 26.67 56.95 -38.80
CA MET A 443 25.52 56.05 -38.61
C MET A 443 25.95 54.61 -38.29
N GLU A 444 27.03 54.12 -38.90
CA GLU A 444 27.55 52.76 -38.66
C GLU A 444 28.20 52.60 -37.27
N ALA A 445 28.80 53.67 -36.75
CA ALA A 445 29.34 53.69 -35.39
C ALA A 445 28.24 53.61 -34.31
N PHE A 446 27.07 54.20 -34.57
CA PHE A 446 25.91 54.17 -33.67
C PHE A 446 25.22 52.79 -33.65
N ILE A 447 25.10 52.14 -34.81
CA ILE A 447 24.54 50.77 -34.90
C ILE A 447 25.51 49.75 -34.29
N SER A 448 26.81 49.87 -34.54
CA SER A 448 27.82 48.95 -33.97
C SER A 448 27.92 49.06 -32.44
N SER A 449 27.70 50.23 -31.85
CA SER A 449 27.70 50.42 -30.39
C SER A 449 26.41 49.88 -29.76
N THR A 450 25.27 50.02 -30.44
CA THR A 450 23.97 49.48 -29.99
C THR A 450 23.96 47.95 -30.00
N VAL A 451 24.53 47.31 -31.04
CA VAL A 451 24.64 45.85 -31.13
C VAL A 451 25.62 45.29 -30.09
N ARG A 452 26.72 45.99 -29.78
CA ARG A 452 27.65 45.59 -28.70
C ARG A 452 27.04 45.77 -27.30
N ALA A 453 26.19 46.78 -27.09
CA ALA A 453 25.49 46.98 -25.83
C ALA A 453 24.45 45.87 -25.59
N ILE A 454 23.69 45.48 -26.63
CA ILE A 454 22.68 44.41 -26.57
C ILE A 454 23.35 43.04 -26.38
N GLY A 455 24.43 42.74 -27.11
CA GLY A 455 25.16 41.47 -26.96
C GLY A 455 25.84 41.29 -25.60
N SER A 456 26.31 42.38 -24.98
CA SER A 456 27.00 42.30 -23.68
C SER A 456 26.04 42.26 -22.47
N GLN A 457 24.78 42.69 -22.60
CA GLN A 457 23.77 42.52 -21.55
C GLN A 457 23.13 41.13 -21.57
N ILE A 458 22.80 40.59 -22.76
CA ILE A 458 22.16 39.27 -22.89
C ILE A 458 23.15 38.14 -22.54
N GLY A 459 24.41 38.25 -22.96
CA GLY A 459 25.46 37.26 -22.61
C GLY A 459 25.82 37.23 -21.12
N ARG A 460 25.72 38.37 -20.40
CA ARG A 460 26.04 38.42 -18.96
C ARG A 460 24.92 37.89 -18.07
N GLN A 461 23.66 37.88 -18.53
CA GLN A 461 22.55 37.26 -17.79
C GLN A 461 22.56 35.74 -17.90
N LEU A 462 22.87 35.18 -19.07
CA LEU A 462 22.99 33.73 -19.29
C LEU A 462 24.16 33.12 -18.50
N ILE A 463 25.31 33.80 -18.46
CA ILE A 463 26.50 33.31 -17.73
C ILE A 463 26.31 33.37 -16.19
N ARG A 464 25.53 34.32 -15.67
CA ARG A 464 25.21 34.37 -14.22
C ARG A 464 24.19 33.33 -13.78
N SER A 465 23.23 32.97 -14.65
CA SER A 465 22.30 31.85 -14.41
C SER A 465 23.06 30.51 -14.34
N LEU A 466 24.05 30.30 -15.22
CA LEU A 466 24.86 29.07 -15.27
C LEU A 466 25.89 28.93 -14.14
N LEU A 467 26.43 30.03 -13.61
CA LEU A 467 27.40 29.97 -12.49
C LEU A 467 26.74 29.96 -11.10
N GLY A 468 25.44 30.25 -11.01
CA GLY A 468 24.69 30.19 -9.76
C GLY A 468 24.34 28.76 -9.31
N SER A 469 24.20 27.81 -10.25
CA SER A 469 23.81 26.42 -9.91
C SER A 469 24.99 25.50 -9.58
N LEU A 470 26.24 25.97 -9.71
CA LEU A 470 27.45 25.25 -9.29
C LEU A 470 27.97 25.67 -7.90
N LYS A 471 27.27 26.59 -7.23
CA LYS A 471 27.47 26.90 -5.81
C LYS A 471 26.13 27.05 -5.10
N ARG A 472 25.49 25.92 -4.81
CA ARG A 472 24.77 25.69 -3.55
C ARG A 472 24.48 24.22 -3.34
#